data_AF-A0A1B4PZ33-F1
#
_entry.id   AF-A0A1B4PZ33-F1
#
_cell.length_a   1.000
_cell.length_b   1.000
_cell.length_c   1.000
_cell.angle_alpha   90.00
_cell.angle_beta   90.00
_cell.angle_gamma   90.00
#
_symmetry.space_group_name_H-M   'P 1'
#
loop_
_entity.id
_entity.type
_entity.pdbx_description
1 polymer ?
#
loop_
_entity_poly.entity_id
_entity_poly.type
_entity_poly.pdbx_seq_one_letter_code
_entity_poly.pdbx_strand_id
1 'polypeptide(L)'
;MVLPKVRRADRKPLTKSDLLPLPTAKVRALSLENHMALAAIRAGHGGEEQISCLLRVVYLAFYMRGETEAGADLSVYRQAEAALDACIARAEQGTAWLLLDREQSTIEQILVVHDEQLAAVPMHRYCAAWENLQRFMTGQIRSPIPTLNVPS
;
A
#
# COMPACT_ATOMS: atom_id res chain seq x y z
N MET A 1 -2.15 5.99 45.58
CA MET A 1 -2.50 6.23 44.17
C MET A 1 -1.98 5.03 43.37
N VAL A 2 -2.85 4.11 42.98
CA VAL A 2 -2.45 2.86 42.27
C VAL A 2 -2.63 3.09 40.78
N LEU A 3 -1.53 3.03 40.02
CA LEU A 3 -1.55 3.10 38.56
C LEU A 3 -2.31 1.90 37.98
N PRO A 4 -3.30 2.09 37.09
CA PRO A 4 -4.00 0.98 36.48
C PRO A 4 -3.04 0.19 35.58
N LYS A 5 -2.94 -1.13 35.82
CA LYS A 5 -2.27 -2.07 34.91
C LYS A 5 -2.98 -2.04 33.56
N VAL A 6 -2.27 -1.59 32.53
CA VAL A 6 -2.68 -1.78 31.13
C VAL A 6 -2.83 -3.28 30.90
N ARG A 7 -4.08 -3.73 30.77
CA ARG A 7 -4.37 -5.10 30.33
C ARG A 7 -3.85 -5.21 28.91
N ARG A 8 -2.76 -5.95 28.71
CA ARG A 8 -2.35 -6.39 27.37
C ARG A 8 -3.52 -7.19 26.81
N ALA A 9 -4.10 -6.74 25.70
CA ALA A 9 -5.13 -7.50 25.01
C ALA A 9 -4.57 -8.90 24.73
N ASP A 10 -5.27 -9.94 25.20
CA ASP A 10 -4.94 -11.33 24.92
C ASP A 10 -4.96 -11.52 23.40
N ARG A 11 -3.78 -11.51 22.78
CA ARG A 11 -3.64 -11.84 21.37
C ARG A 11 -3.98 -13.31 21.23
N LYS A 12 -5.09 -13.59 20.53
CA LYS A 12 -5.49 -14.95 20.18
C LYS A 12 -4.28 -15.67 19.55
N PRO A 13 -3.94 -16.89 20.01
CA PRO A 13 -2.81 -17.62 19.45
C PRO A 13 -3.04 -17.88 17.95
N LEU A 14 -1.99 -17.68 17.16
CA LEU A 14 -2.02 -17.86 15.70
C LEU A 14 -2.30 -19.32 15.36
N THR A 15 -3.22 -19.53 14.41
CA THR A 15 -3.48 -20.84 13.84
C THR A 15 -2.48 -21.17 12.74
N LYS A 16 -2.38 -22.44 12.35
CA LYS A 16 -1.52 -22.86 11.23
C LYS A 16 -1.88 -22.10 9.94
N SER A 17 -3.17 -21.88 9.67
CA SER A 17 -3.63 -21.11 8.51
C SER A 17 -3.19 -19.64 8.53
N ASP A 18 -2.99 -19.05 9.71
CA ASP A 18 -2.54 -17.66 9.83
C ASP A 18 -1.06 -17.48 9.47
N LEU A 19 -0.30 -18.56 9.51
CA LEU A 19 1.13 -18.60 9.18
C LEU A 19 1.41 -18.94 7.71
N LEU A 20 0.40 -19.46 7.00
CA LEU A 20 0.54 -19.80 5.58
C LEU A 20 0.39 -18.56 4.69
N PRO A 21 0.96 -18.59 3.47
CA PRO A 21 0.72 -17.57 2.47
C PRO A 21 -0.76 -17.41 2.13
N LEU A 22 -1.10 -16.28 1.50
CA LEU A 22 -2.44 -16.05 0.98
C LEU A 22 -2.85 -17.14 -0.03
N PRO A 23 -4.14 -17.53 -0.10
CA PRO A 23 -4.63 -18.40 -1.15
C PRO A 23 -4.34 -17.82 -2.54
N THR A 24 -3.85 -18.62 -3.48
CA THR A 24 -3.48 -18.17 -4.83
C THR A 24 -4.61 -17.44 -5.56
N ALA A 25 -5.86 -17.86 -5.36
CA ALA A 25 -7.02 -17.18 -5.94
C ALA A 25 -7.17 -15.74 -5.42
N LYS A 26 -6.90 -15.51 -4.14
CA LYS A 26 -6.92 -14.17 -3.53
C LYS A 26 -5.78 -13.30 -4.08
N VAL A 27 -4.58 -13.85 -4.19
CA VAL A 27 -3.43 -13.15 -4.78
C VAL A 27 -3.76 -12.67 -6.20
N ARG A 28 -4.25 -13.58 -7.06
CA ARG A 28 -4.62 -13.24 -8.45
C ARG A 28 -5.71 -12.18 -8.54
N ALA A 29 -6.73 -12.25 -7.69
CA ALA A 29 -7.80 -11.26 -7.68
C ALA A 29 -7.29 -9.87 -7.31
N LEU A 30 -6.45 -9.77 -6.28
CA LEU A 30 -5.85 -8.50 -5.85
C LEU A 30 -4.90 -7.94 -6.92
N SER A 31 -4.00 -8.76 -7.47
CA SER A 31 -3.12 -8.34 -8.55
C SER A 31 -3.91 -7.82 -9.75
N LEU A 32 -4.95 -8.55 -10.18
CA LEU A 32 -5.80 -8.14 -11.29
C LEU A 32 -6.47 -6.78 -11.04
N GLU A 33 -7.10 -6.61 -9.87
CA GLU A 33 -7.73 -5.34 -9.47
C GLU A 33 -6.74 -4.16 -9.55
N ASN A 34 -5.54 -4.35 -9.00
CA ASN A 34 -4.52 -3.32 -8.94
C ASN A 34 -3.99 -2.93 -10.33
N HIS A 35 -3.67 -3.92 -11.18
CA HIS A 35 -3.19 -3.69 -12.54
C HIS A 35 -4.29 -3.08 -13.43
N MET A 36 -5.56 -3.44 -13.22
CA MET A 36 -6.68 -2.82 -13.91
C MET A 36 -6.86 -1.35 -13.54
N ALA A 37 -6.62 -0.96 -12.28
CA ALA A 37 -6.66 0.44 -11.88
C ALA A 37 -5.62 1.29 -12.64
N LEU A 38 -4.38 0.79 -12.78
CA LEU A 38 -3.35 1.44 -13.58
C LEU A 38 -3.72 1.47 -15.07
N ALA A 39 -4.21 0.36 -15.62
CA ALA A 39 -4.62 0.29 -17.03
C ALA A 39 -5.75 1.28 -17.37
N ALA A 40 -6.72 1.46 -16.48
CA ALA A 40 -7.80 2.42 -16.65
C ALA A 40 -7.27 3.87 -16.68
N ILE A 41 -6.36 4.23 -15.78
CA ILE A 41 -5.70 5.55 -15.79
C ILE A 41 -4.95 5.78 -17.11
N ARG A 42 -4.20 4.78 -17.58
CA ARG A 42 -3.46 4.84 -18.85
C ARG A 42 -4.35 5.02 -20.07
N ALA A 43 -5.53 4.42 -20.05
CA ALA A 43 -6.53 4.56 -21.10
C ALA A 43 -7.28 5.91 -21.06
N GLY A 44 -6.96 6.79 -20.10
CA GLY A 44 -7.67 8.06 -19.90
C GLY A 44 -9.02 7.92 -19.19
N HIS A 45 -9.28 6.74 -18.61
CA HIS A 45 -10.47 6.44 -17.80
C HIS A 45 -10.14 6.42 -16.30
N GLY A 46 -9.14 7.20 -15.90
CA GLY A 46 -8.76 7.37 -14.50
C GLY A 46 -9.79 8.18 -13.72
N GLY A 47 -9.87 7.90 -12.42
CA GLY A 47 -10.74 8.57 -11.49
C GLY A 47 -10.28 8.37 -10.05
N GLU A 48 -11.01 8.99 -9.12
CA GLU A 48 -10.75 8.91 -7.68
C GLU A 48 -10.67 7.46 -7.18
N GLU A 49 -11.52 6.57 -7.71
CA GLU A 49 -11.53 5.15 -7.34
C GLU A 49 -10.21 4.44 -7.72
N GLN A 50 -9.72 4.65 -8.93
CA GLN A 50 -8.49 4.01 -9.41
C GLN A 50 -7.27 4.54 -8.65
N ILE A 51 -7.23 5.85 -8.39
CA ILE A 51 -6.15 6.46 -7.59
C ILE A 51 -6.20 5.98 -6.14
N SER A 52 -7.39 5.90 -5.54
CA SER A 52 -7.56 5.36 -4.18
C SER A 52 -7.13 3.89 -4.11
N CYS A 53 -7.42 3.10 -5.15
CA CYS A 53 -6.95 1.73 -5.26
C CYS A 53 -5.42 1.66 -5.27
N LEU A 54 -4.75 2.49 -6.10
CA LEU A 54 -3.29 2.51 -6.18
C LEU A 54 -2.62 3.04 -4.90
N LEU A 55 -3.20 4.06 -4.25
CA LEU A 55 -2.70 4.55 -2.95
C LEU A 55 -2.77 3.46 -1.89
N ARG A 56 -3.88 2.70 -1.84
CA ARG A 56 -4.00 1.53 -0.96
C ARG A 56 -2.90 0.51 -1.23
N VAL A 57 -2.55 0.25 -2.49
CA VAL A 57 -1.44 -0.64 -2.84
C VAL A 57 -0.13 -0.13 -2.29
N VAL A 58 0.21 1.15 -2.52
CA VAL A 58 1.45 1.77 -2.01
C VAL A 58 1.58 1.59 -0.50
N TYR A 59 0.50 1.85 0.25
CA TYR A 59 0.52 1.74 1.71
C TYR A 59 0.55 0.29 2.21
N LEU A 60 -0.21 -0.63 1.61
CA LEU A 60 -0.13 -2.04 1.97
C LEU A 60 1.26 -2.60 1.68
N ALA A 61 1.81 -2.28 0.53
CA ALA A 61 3.14 -2.70 0.15
C ALA A 61 4.20 -2.16 1.12
N PHE A 62 4.04 -0.91 1.58
CA PHE A 62 4.89 -0.31 2.60
C PHE A 62 4.79 -1.03 3.95
N TYR A 63 3.58 -1.38 4.40
CA TYR A 63 3.39 -2.11 5.66
C TYR A 63 3.92 -3.54 5.60
N MET A 64 4.03 -4.12 4.41
CA MET A 64 4.57 -5.46 4.16
C MET A 64 6.03 -5.43 3.64
N ARG A 65 6.70 -4.27 3.67
CA ARG A 65 8.03 -4.08 3.06
C ARG A 65 9.13 -5.01 3.55
N GLY A 66 8.98 -5.56 4.77
CA GLY A 66 9.94 -6.50 5.36
C GLY A 66 9.69 -7.96 5.00
N GLU A 67 8.66 -8.26 4.21
CA GLU A 67 8.26 -9.64 3.88
C GLU A 67 8.96 -10.16 2.60
N THR A 68 9.54 -9.29 1.78
CA THR A 68 10.33 -9.65 0.58
C THR A 68 11.56 -8.76 0.42
N GLU A 69 12.60 -9.25 -0.26
CA GLU A 69 13.80 -8.45 -0.56
C GLU A 69 13.47 -7.26 -1.46
N ALA A 70 12.60 -7.45 -2.47
CA ALA A 70 12.14 -6.40 -3.36
C ALA A 70 11.42 -5.26 -2.63
N GLY A 71 10.83 -5.54 -1.45
CA GLY A 71 10.19 -4.54 -0.61
C GLY A 71 11.16 -3.69 0.23
N ALA A 72 12.45 -4.01 0.29
CA ALA A 72 13.36 -3.35 1.23
C ALA A 72 13.60 -1.86 0.91
N ASP A 73 13.54 -1.47 -0.37
CA ASP A 73 13.86 -0.11 -0.79
C ASP A 73 12.72 0.87 -0.49
N LEU A 74 12.93 1.72 0.51
CA LEU A 74 12.01 2.80 0.88
C LEU A 74 11.81 3.85 -0.23
N SER A 75 12.71 3.95 -1.20
CA SER A 75 12.63 4.95 -2.26
C SER A 75 11.45 4.70 -3.21
N VAL A 76 11.15 3.43 -3.50
CA VAL A 76 10.07 3.02 -4.41
C VAL A 76 8.70 3.48 -3.88
N TYR A 77 8.45 3.29 -2.57
CA TYR A 77 7.20 3.72 -1.93
C TYR A 77 7.02 5.24 -1.97
N ARG A 78 8.08 6.00 -1.69
CA ARG A 78 8.04 7.47 -1.70
C ARG A 78 7.77 8.02 -3.09
N GLN A 79 8.45 7.45 -4.09
CA GLN A 79 8.27 7.87 -5.47
C GLN A 79 6.84 7.55 -5.93
N ALA A 80 6.32 6.38 -5.59
CA ALA A 80 4.95 5.99 -5.94
C ALA A 80 3.91 6.88 -5.26
N GLU A 81 4.06 7.15 -3.96
CA GLU A 81 3.20 8.08 -3.23
C GLU A 81 3.23 9.48 -3.86
N ALA A 82 4.42 10.03 -4.10
CA ALA A 82 4.58 11.34 -4.71
C ALA A 82 3.99 11.43 -6.12
N ALA A 83 4.06 10.34 -6.91
CA ALA A 83 3.45 10.26 -8.22
C ALA A 83 1.91 10.32 -8.16
N LEU A 84 1.30 9.61 -7.21
CA LEU A 84 -0.15 9.64 -7.00
C LEU A 84 -0.61 10.99 -6.44
N ASP A 85 0.12 11.57 -5.48
CA ASP A 85 -0.18 12.90 -4.94
C ASP A 85 -0.08 13.98 -6.03
N ALA A 86 0.92 13.90 -6.90
CA ALA A 86 1.04 14.82 -8.02
C ALA A 86 -0.11 14.65 -9.03
N CYS A 87 -0.60 13.42 -9.24
CA CYS A 87 -1.78 13.15 -10.05
C CYS A 87 -3.04 13.78 -9.44
N ILE A 88 -3.25 13.60 -8.13
CA ILE A 88 -4.36 14.20 -7.39
C ILE A 88 -4.31 15.72 -7.49
N ALA A 89 -3.16 16.34 -7.21
CA ALA A 89 -3.01 17.80 -7.24
C ALA A 89 -3.31 18.39 -8.63
N ARG A 90 -2.96 17.68 -9.70
CA ARG A 90 -3.33 18.07 -11.07
C ARG A 90 -4.83 17.90 -11.31
N ALA A 91 -5.43 16.81 -10.86
CA ALA A 91 -6.86 16.57 -11.03
C ALA A 91 -7.72 17.61 -10.29
N GLU A 92 -7.29 18.03 -9.10
CA GLU A 92 -7.92 19.12 -8.32
C GLU A 92 -7.89 20.47 -9.05
N GLN A 93 -6.93 20.68 -9.96
CA GLN A 93 -6.86 21.86 -10.84
C GLN A 93 -7.75 21.73 -12.09
N GLY A 94 -8.57 20.68 -12.17
CA GLY A 94 -9.50 20.44 -13.28
C GLY A 94 -8.88 19.70 -14.47
N THR A 95 -7.68 19.16 -14.33
CA THR A 95 -7.08 18.30 -15.37
C THR A 95 -7.58 16.86 -15.24
N ALA A 96 -7.39 16.06 -16.29
CA ALA A 96 -7.71 14.64 -16.25
C ALA A 96 -6.78 13.87 -15.30
N TRP A 97 -7.28 12.78 -14.71
CA TRP A 97 -6.52 11.84 -13.87
C TRP A 97 -5.48 11.07 -14.70
N LEU A 98 -4.34 11.71 -14.95
CA LEU A 98 -3.27 11.17 -15.78
C LEU A 98 -1.96 11.09 -14.99
N LEU A 99 -1.25 9.98 -15.22
CA LEU A 99 0.13 9.78 -14.79
C LEU A 99 1.06 10.07 -15.96
N LEU A 100 2.11 10.85 -15.73
CA LEU A 100 3.20 11.05 -16.69
C LEU A 100 4.00 9.76 -16.87
N ASP A 101 4.72 9.59 -17.98
CA ASP A 101 5.44 8.34 -18.29
C ASP A 101 6.33 7.86 -17.13
N ARG A 102 7.11 8.77 -16.52
CA ARG A 102 7.95 8.45 -15.35
C ARG A 102 7.12 8.00 -14.14
N GLU A 103 5.98 8.64 -13.91
CA GLU A 103 5.09 8.34 -12.79
C GLU A 103 4.45 6.96 -13.01
N GLN A 104 4.04 6.66 -14.25
CA GLN A 104 3.53 5.35 -14.63
C GLN A 104 4.56 4.25 -14.37
N SER A 105 5.81 4.44 -14.80
CA SER A 105 6.87 3.45 -14.54
C SER A 105 7.12 3.24 -13.05
N THR A 106 7.05 4.30 -12.24
CA THR A 106 7.11 4.17 -10.79
C THR A 106 5.94 3.35 -10.23
N ILE A 107 4.72 3.57 -10.72
CA ILE A 107 3.55 2.78 -10.31
C ILE A 107 3.69 1.31 -10.74
N GLU A 108 4.16 1.03 -11.95
CA GLU A 108 4.43 -0.35 -12.38
C GLU A 108 5.43 -1.06 -11.45
N GLN A 109 6.51 -0.36 -11.07
CA GLN A 109 7.53 -0.92 -10.19
C GLN A 109 6.93 -1.31 -8.83
N ILE A 110 6.10 -0.45 -8.21
CA ILE A 110 5.48 -0.80 -6.92
C ILE A 110 4.43 -1.91 -7.07
N LEU A 111 3.74 -2.01 -8.21
CA LEU A 111 2.82 -3.14 -8.46
C LEU A 111 3.57 -4.47 -8.52
N VAL A 112 4.73 -4.52 -9.18
CA VAL A 112 5.58 -5.72 -9.22
C VAL A 112 6.05 -6.11 -7.81
N VAL A 113 6.55 -5.14 -7.03
CA VAL A 113 6.94 -5.38 -5.63
C VAL A 113 5.75 -5.92 -4.83
N HIS A 114 4.56 -5.36 -5.02
CA HIS A 114 3.38 -5.79 -4.28
C HIS A 114 2.91 -7.19 -4.68
N ASP A 115 2.99 -7.57 -5.96
CA ASP A 115 2.66 -8.92 -6.41
C ASP A 115 3.55 -9.98 -5.78
N GLU A 116 4.86 -9.70 -5.69
CA GLU A 116 5.80 -10.58 -4.98
C GLU A 116 5.47 -10.68 -3.49
N GLN A 117 5.15 -9.56 -2.84
CA GLN A 117 4.73 -9.55 -1.44
C GLN A 117 3.45 -10.35 -1.23
N LEU A 118 2.42 -10.19 -2.07
CA LEU A 118 1.16 -10.93 -1.95
C LEU A 118 1.36 -12.44 -2.09
N ALA A 119 2.29 -12.87 -2.94
CA ALA A 119 2.63 -14.27 -3.12
C ALA A 119 3.35 -14.88 -1.91
N ALA A 120 4.16 -14.09 -1.20
CA ALA A 120 5.00 -14.55 -0.09
C ALA A 120 4.38 -14.34 1.30
N VAL A 121 3.55 -13.31 1.47
CA VAL A 121 3.14 -12.80 2.79
C VAL A 121 2.27 -13.81 3.55
N PRO A 122 2.60 -14.12 4.82
CA PRO A 122 1.72 -14.88 5.69
C PRO A 122 0.40 -14.16 5.95
N MET A 123 -0.70 -14.90 6.06
CA MET A 123 -2.05 -14.33 6.26
C MET A 123 -2.11 -13.34 7.43
N HIS A 124 -1.49 -13.65 8.58
CA HIS A 124 -1.51 -12.74 9.74
C HIS A 124 -0.80 -11.41 9.47
N ARG A 125 0.25 -11.40 8.63
CA ARG A 125 0.98 -10.18 8.25
C ARG A 125 0.17 -9.33 7.29
N TYR A 126 -0.50 -9.96 6.32
CA TYR A 126 -1.46 -9.27 5.46
C TYR A 126 -2.59 -8.62 6.27
N CYS A 127 -3.18 -9.35 7.22
CA CYS A 127 -4.22 -8.81 8.10
C CYS A 127 -3.70 -7.63 8.94
N ALA A 128 -2.51 -7.74 9.52
CA ALA A 128 -1.90 -6.64 10.29
C ALA A 128 -1.63 -5.40 9.42
N ALA A 129 -1.17 -5.60 8.18
CA ALA A 129 -1.00 -4.50 7.21
C ALA A 129 -2.32 -3.82 6.88
N TRP A 130 -3.40 -4.60 6.69
CA TRP A 130 -4.74 -4.08 6.46
C TRP A 130 -5.28 -3.28 7.64
N GLU A 131 -5.09 -3.77 8.87
CA GLU A 131 -5.46 -3.04 10.09
C GLU A 131 -4.70 -1.71 10.23
N ASN A 132 -3.40 -1.70 9.88
CA ASN A 132 -2.61 -0.47 9.88
C ASN A 132 -3.15 0.53 8.86
N LEU A 133 -3.49 0.07 7.65
CA LEU A 133 -4.11 0.91 6.62
C LEU A 133 -5.46 1.47 7.09
N GLN A 134 -6.33 0.64 7.66
CA GLN A 134 -7.62 1.11 8.18
C GLN A 134 -7.45 2.19 9.25
N ARG A 135 -6.52 1.98 10.19
CA ARG A 135 -6.19 2.98 11.21
C ARG A 135 -5.69 4.28 10.59
N PHE A 136 -4.85 4.21 9.56
CA PHE A 136 -4.40 5.38 8.80
C PHE A 136 -5.57 6.13 8.15
N MET A 137 -6.44 5.42 7.41
CA MET A 137 -7.61 6.02 6.75
C MET A 137 -8.57 6.71 7.73
N THR A 138 -8.75 6.16 8.94
CA THR A 138 -9.61 6.76 9.97
C THR A 138 -8.94 7.87 10.78
N GLY A 139 -7.61 7.98 10.73
CA GLY A 139 -6.81 8.64 11.76
C GLY A 139 -6.36 10.08 11.50
N GLN A 140 -6.60 10.67 10.32
CA GLN A 140 -6.09 12.01 9.94
C GLN A 140 -4.57 12.19 10.20
N ILE A 141 -3.75 11.15 10.03
CA ILE A 141 -2.31 11.20 10.28
C ILE A 141 -1.56 11.50 8.97
N ARG A 142 -0.42 12.19 9.08
CA ARG A 142 0.59 12.32 8.01
C ARG A 142 0.94 10.94 7.42
N SER A 143 1.39 10.92 6.16
CA SER A 143 1.83 9.68 5.48
C SER A 143 2.67 8.78 6.41
N PRO A 144 2.40 7.45 6.43
CA PRO A 144 3.21 6.50 7.18
C PRO A 144 4.60 6.30 6.56
N ILE A 145 4.83 6.75 5.32
CA ILE A 145 6.09 6.62 4.62
C ILE A 145 7.03 7.74 5.11
N PRO A 146 8.16 7.41 5.76
CA PRO A 146 9.07 8.42 6.26
C PRO A 146 9.62 9.28 5.12
N THR A 147 9.68 10.60 5.30
CA THR A 147 10.43 11.49 4.41
C THR A 147 11.94 11.30 4.61
N LEU A 148 12.76 11.74 3.66
CA LEU A 148 14.21 11.69 3.85
C LEU A 148 14.47 12.77 4.89
N ASN A 149 14.72 12.39 6.15
CA ASN A 149 15.33 13.32 7.09
C ASN A 149 16.69 13.67 6.49
N VAL A 150 16.78 14.80 5.80
CA VAL A 150 18.06 15.46 5.56
C VAL A 150 18.46 16.00 6.94
N PRO A 151 19.53 15.49 7.58
CA PRO A 151 20.02 16.13 8.78
C PRO A 151 20.39 17.58 8.42
N SER A 152 19.82 18.53 9.15
CA SER A 152 20.17 19.96 9.10
C SER A 152 21.65 20.21 9.35
#